data_AF-A0A2I1F996-F1
#
_entry.id   AF-A0A2I1F996-F1
#
_cell.length_a   1.000
_cell.length_b   1.000
_cell.length_c   1.000
_cell.angle_alpha   90.00
_cell.angle_beta   90.00
_cell.angle_gamma   90.00
#
_symmetry.space_group_name_H-M   'P 1'
#
loop_
_entity.id
_entity.type
_entity.pdbx_description
1 polymer ?
#
loop_
_entity_poly.entity_id
_entity_poly.type
_entity_poly.pdbx_seq_one_letter_code
_entity_poly.pdbx_strand_id
1 'polypeptide(L)'
;YPFESIFKEFLQNADDAGATRYHVIVDARSHPTDSLFYNEMKAWQGPAILIFNNAKFKETDFESLMQIRVGGKQGDDTKIGKHGLGFNSCYHFTDVPSFISGDSFAFLDPQEKYLSQRGIRGHIPNNGIGGFSKKDQLIPFEGIEGMDFRSTFEGTLFRLPLRKEPSDISDSIFTTKKVRKLLTDI
;
A
#
# COMPACT_ATOMS: atom_id res chain seq x y z
N TYR A 1 3.56 8.10 18.61
CA TYR A 1 4.54 7.44 17.73
C TYR A 1 5.19 8.50 16.85
N PRO A 2 6.53 8.62 16.81
CA PRO A 2 7.20 9.61 15.97
C PRO A 2 6.93 9.29 14.50
N PHE A 3 6.49 10.28 13.72
CA PHE A 3 6.16 10.11 12.31
C PHE A 3 7.30 9.52 11.46
N GLU A 4 8.54 9.87 11.81
CA GLU A 4 9.75 9.34 11.19
C GLU A 4 9.92 7.83 11.37
N SER A 5 9.39 7.27 12.45
CA SER A 5 9.51 5.83 12.71
C SER A 5 8.79 5.02 11.64
N ILE A 6 7.74 5.57 11.04
CA ILE A 6 6.97 4.91 9.98
C ILE A 6 7.85 4.67 8.75
N PHE A 7 8.53 5.70 8.25
CA PHE A 7 9.41 5.53 7.09
C PHE A 7 10.63 4.67 7.43
N LYS A 8 11.17 4.78 8.65
CA LYS A 8 12.27 3.92 9.13
C LYS A 8 11.85 2.45 9.17
N GLU A 9 10.61 2.13 9.53
CA GLU A 9 10.07 0.77 9.49
C GLU A 9 9.95 0.23 8.05
N PHE A 10 9.45 1.04 7.11
CA PHE A 10 9.44 0.65 5.69
C PHE A 10 10.86 0.49 5.12
N LEU A 11 11.80 1.33 5.55
CA LEU A 11 13.20 1.23 5.15
C LEU A 11 13.84 -0.04 5.71
N GLN A 12 13.59 -0.39 6.98
CA GLN A 12 14.04 -1.66 7.56
C GLN A 12 13.47 -2.87 6.80
N ASN A 13 12.17 -2.85 6.46
CA ASN A 13 11.59 -3.93 5.65
C ASN A 13 12.27 -4.04 4.28
N ALA A 14 12.67 -2.92 3.67
CA ALA A 14 13.39 -2.91 2.41
C ALA A 14 14.82 -3.47 2.56
N ASP A 15 15.53 -3.09 3.62
CA ASP A 15 16.88 -3.58 3.95
C ASP A 15 16.87 -5.09 4.24
N ASP A 16 15.92 -5.57 5.05
CA ASP A 16 15.73 -6.99 5.35
C ASP A 16 15.41 -7.82 4.09
N ALA A 17 14.73 -7.21 3.12
CA ALA A 17 14.45 -7.82 1.82
C ALA A 17 15.64 -7.76 0.84
N GLY A 18 16.74 -7.10 1.22
CA GLY A 18 17.94 -6.94 0.39
C GLY A 18 17.80 -5.87 -0.69
N ALA A 19 16.90 -4.90 -0.51
CA ALA A 19 16.74 -3.80 -1.45
C ALA A 19 17.99 -2.90 -1.45
N THR A 20 18.38 -2.45 -2.64
CA THR A 20 19.48 -1.49 -2.84
C THR A 20 18.99 -0.09 -3.19
N ARG A 21 17.68 0.05 -3.44
CA ARG A 21 17.01 1.32 -3.72
C ARG A 21 15.76 1.43 -2.87
N TYR A 22 15.55 2.60 -2.28
CA TYR A 22 14.37 2.93 -1.49
C TYR A 22 13.96 4.37 -1.75
N HIS A 23 12.70 4.61 -2.11
CA HIS A 23 12.19 5.95 -2.39
C HIS A 23 10.87 6.20 -1.66
N VAL A 24 10.72 7.40 -1.10
CA VAL A 24 9.44 7.93 -0.61
C VAL A 24 8.98 9.02 -1.55
N ILE A 25 7.78 8.87 -2.10
CA ILE A 25 7.22 9.77 -3.10
C ILE A 25 5.94 10.37 -2.53
N VAL A 26 5.87 11.70 -2.51
CA VAL A 26 4.60 12.39 -2.20
C VAL A 26 3.84 12.60 -3.51
N ASP A 27 2.83 11.75 -3.71
CA ASP A 27 1.97 11.78 -4.88
C ASP A 27 0.77 12.70 -4.63
N ALA A 28 0.68 13.79 -5.39
CA ALA A 28 -0.41 14.76 -5.31
C ALA A 28 -1.50 14.53 -6.39
N ARG A 29 -1.38 13.46 -7.18
CA ARG A 29 -2.34 13.15 -8.24
C ARG A 29 -3.70 12.74 -7.65
N SER A 30 -4.73 12.93 -8.47
CA SER A 30 -6.06 12.34 -8.28
C SER A 30 -6.37 11.50 -9.51
N HIS A 31 -7.08 10.39 -9.31
CA HIS A 31 -7.29 9.39 -10.36
C HIS A 31 -8.77 9.19 -10.68
N PRO A 32 -9.09 8.63 -11.86
CA PRO A 32 -10.45 8.26 -12.23
C PRO A 32 -11.08 7.26 -11.24
N THR A 33 -12.41 7.14 -11.32
CA THR A 33 -13.24 6.47 -10.30
C THR A 33 -14.36 5.60 -10.89
N ASP A 34 -14.32 5.34 -12.19
CA ASP A 34 -15.43 4.71 -12.92
C ASP A 34 -15.36 3.18 -12.82
N SER A 35 -14.16 2.62 -12.68
CA SER A 35 -13.88 1.18 -12.70
C SER A 35 -13.03 0.74 -11.50
N LEU A 36 -13.64 0.76 -10.31
CA LEU A 36 -13.02 0.36 -9.04
C LEU A 36 -13.55 -0.98 -8.54
N PHE A 37 -12.87 -1.64 -7.59
CA PHE A 37 -13.38 -2.87 -6.97
C PHE A 37 -14.78 -2.66 -6.41
N TYR A 38 -14.93 -1.59 -5.61
CA TYR A 38 -16.15 -1.15 -4.95
C TYR A 38 -16.33 0.36 -5.08
N ASN A 39 -17.56 0.86 -4.95
CA ASN A 39 -17.87 2.29 -5.10
C ASN A 39 -17.28 3.14 -3.97
N GLU A 40 -17.08 2.55 -2.81
CA GLU A 40 -16.54 3.17 -1.61
C GLU A 40 -15.05 3.53 -1.80
N MET A 41 -14.35 2.82 -2.68
CA MET A 41 -12.94 3.10 -3.02
C MET A 41 -12.73 4.45 -3.71
N LYS A 42 -13.79 5.12 -4.17
CA LYS A 42 -13.72 6.47 -4.76
C LYS A 42 -13.08 7.48 -3.80
N ALA A 43 -13.31 7.33 -2.49
CA ALA A 43 -12.72 8.20 -1.48
C ALA A 43 -11.18 8.16 -1.49
N TRP A 44 -10.60 7.04 -1.92
CA TRP A 44 -9.19 6.67 -1.80
C TRP A 44 -8.38 6.82 -3.10
N GLN A 45 -8.98 7.34 -4.18
CA GLN A 45 -8.34 7.62 -5.46
C GLN A 45 -7.60 8.97 -5.52
N GLY A 46 -7.37 9.60 -4.36
CA GLY A 46 -6.72 10.91 -4.25
C GLY A 46 -5.22 10.85 -3.89
N PRO A 47 -4.66 11.97 -3.40
CA PRO A 47 -3.26 12.08 -3.02
C PRO A 47 -2.80 11.00 -2.05
N ALA A 48 -1.53 10.61 -2.17
CA ALA A 48 -0.97 9.47 -1.46
C ALA A 48 0.50 9.63 -1.13
N ILE A 49 0.97 8.79 -0.23
CA ILE A 49 2.39 8.50 -0.05
C ILE A 49 2.67 7.20 -0.77
N LEU A 50 3.64 7.20 -1.68
CA LEU A 50 4.14 5.99 -2.29
C LEU A 50 5.51 5.65 -1.69
N ILE A 51 5.74 4.38 -1.42
CA ILE A 51 6.99 3.88 -0.88
C ILE A 51 7.46 2.75 -1.77
N PHE A 52 8.57 2.98 -2.47
CA PHE A 52 9.17 2.01 -3.38
C PHE A 52 10.43 1.41 -2.78
N ASN A 53 10.64 0.12 -3.05
CA ASN A 53 11.95 -0.51 -3.00
C ASN A 53 12.11 -1.53 -4.13
N ASN A 54 13.34 -1.82 -4.54
CA ASN A 54 13.62 -2.76 -5.64
C ASN A 54 13.74 -4.23 -5.22
N ALA A 55 13.29 -4.60 -4.01
CA ALA A 55 13.11 -5.99 -3.62
C ALA A 55 11.65 -6.43 -3.83
N LYS A 56 11.46 -7.72 -4.10
CA LYS A 56 10.13 -8.34 -4.27
C LYS A 56 9.80 -9.17 -3.04
N PHE A 57 8.55 -9.11 -2.59
CA PHE A 57 8.02 -10.12 -1.69
C PHE A 57 8.14 -11.50 -2.33
N LYS A 58 8.62 -12.47 -1.56
CA LYS A 58 8.44 -13.88 -1.92
C LYS A 58 6.96 -14.22 -1.77
N GLU A 59 6.47 -15.13 -2.60
CA GLU A 59 5.06 -15.54 -2.55
C GLU A 59 4.67 -16.00 -1.14
N THR A 60 5.52 -16.79 -0.47
CA THR A 60 5.30 -17.24 0.92
C THR A 60 5.14 -16.09 1.92
N ASP A 61 5.89 -15.01 1.73
CA ASP A 61 5.89 -13.85 2.64
C ASP A 61 4.64 -13.00 2.38
N PHE A 62 4.25 -12.87 1.11
CA PHE A 62 2.99 -12.24 0.70
C PHE A 62 1.78 -13.01 1.26
N GLU A 63 1.76 -14.33 1.12
CA GLU A 63 0.68 -15.17 1.65
C GLU A 63 0.60 -15.10 3.17
N SER A 64 1.75 -15.15 3.86
CA SER A 64 1.80 -15.00 5.32
C SER A 64 1.24 -13.64 5.76
N LEU A 65 1.63 -12.56 5.07
CA LEU A 65 1.12 -11.22 5.33
C LEU A 65 -0.40 -11.16 5.12
N MET A 66 -0.91 -11.71 4.01
CA MET A 66 -2.35 -11.73 3.75
C MET A 66 -3.11 -12.58 4.76
N GLN A 67 -2.59 -13.73 5.18
CA GLN A 67 -3.23 -14.56 6.22
C GLN A 67 -3.32 -13.83 7.55
N ILE A 68 -2.27 -13.12 7.96
CA ILE A 68 -2.26 -12.35 9.22
C ILE A 68 -3.26 -11.19 9.14
N ARG A 69 -3.32 -10.48 8.02
CA ARG A 69 -4.11 -9.24 7.89
C ARG A 69 -5.57 -9.47 7.49
N VAL A 70 -5.83 -10.45 6.64
CA VAL A 70 -7.16 -10.76 6.11
C VAL A 70 -7.79 -11.96 6.81
N GLY A 71 -6.99 -12.96 7.20
CA GLY A 71 -7.47 -14.24 7.73
C GLY A 71 -8.06 -14.21 9.15
N GLY A 72 -8.09 -13.06 9.84
CA GLY A 72 -8.82 -12.87 11.10
C GLY A 72 -8.32 -13.65 12.32
N LYS A 73 -7.26 -14.46 12.20
CA LYS A 73 -6.67 -15.21 13.32
C LYS A 73 -5.82 -14.30 14.20
N GLN A 74 -6.48 -13.50 15.05
CA GLN A 74 -5.85 -12.75 16.15
C GLN A 74 -5.36 -13.65 17.31
N GLY A 75 -5.40 -14.98 17.17
CA GLY A 75 -5.20 -15.93 18.28
C GLY A 75 -3.78 -16.44 18.52
N ASP A 76 -2.78 -16.05 17.73
CA ASP A 76 -1.39 -16.50 17.92
C ASP A 76 -0.43 -15.31 17.92
N ASP A 77 -0.49 -14.49 18.97
CA ASP A 77 0.48 -13.43 19.29
C ASP A 77 1.92 -13.96 19.46
N THR A 78 2.13 -15.28 19.46
CA THR A 78 3.43 -15.94 19.66
C THR A 78 4.20 -16.24 18.38
N LYS A 79 3.60 -16.02 17.19
CA LYS A 79 4.27 -16.20 15.88
C LYS A 79 4.59 -14.87 15.17
N ILE A 80 4.71 -13.79 15.93
CA ILE A 80 5.13 -12.48 15.42
C ILE A 80 6.65 -12.52 15.21
N GLY A 81 7.10 -13.29 14.22
CA GLY A 81 8.49 -13.41 13.81
C GLY A 81 8.70 -12.88 12.40
N LYS A 82 9.71 -12.01 12.24
CA LYS A 82 10.33 -11.50 11.00
C LYS A 82 9.48 -10.71 9.98
N HIS A 83 8.15 -10.75 9.97
CA HIS A 83 7.33 -10.14 8.89
C HIS A 83 6.54 -8.86 9.27
N GLY A 84 7.16 -7.92 9.99
CA GLY A 84 6.68 -6.54 9.97
C GLY A 84 5.63 -6.18 11.02
N LEU A 85 6.12 -5.92 12.24
CA LEU A 85 5.42 -5.06 13.21
C LEU A 85 5.19 -3.64 12.63
N GLY A 86 6.01 -3.21 11.67
CA GLY A 86 5.95 -1.87 11.10
C GLY A 86 4.90 -1.62 10.01
N PHE A 87 4.18 -2.65 9.54
CA PHE A 87 3.10 -2.40 8.56
C PHE A 87 1.90 -1.69 9.22
N ASN A 88 1.66 -1.88 10.52
CA ASN A 88 0.57 -1.20 11.23
C ASN A 88 0.71 0.32 11.23
N SER A 89 1.93 0.84 11.13
CA SER A 89 2.18 2.26 11.23
C SER A 89 1.68 3.03 9.99
N CYS A 90 1.47 2.33 8.86
CA CYS A 90 0.83 2.94 7.68
C CYS A 90 -0.59 3.43 7.97
N TYR A 91 -1.27 2.85 8.97
CA TYR A 91 -2.62 3.26 9.38
C TYR A 91 -2.68 4.64 10.02
N HIS A 92 -1.55 5.25 10.37
CA HIS A 92 -1.52 6.68 10.70
C HIS A 92 -1.92 7.55 9.49
N PHE A 93 -1.69 7.09 8.27
CA PHE A 93 -1.94 7.84 7.03
C PHE A 93 -3.23 7.47 6.31
N THR A 94 -3.56 6.17 6.29
CA THR A 94 -4.57 5.58 5.42
C THR A 94 -5.41 4.57 6.18
N ASP A 95 -6.64 4.30 5.75
CA ASP A 95 -7.39 3.12 6.21
C ASP A 95 -7.25 1.95 5.25
N VAL A 96 -6.85 2.22 4.00
CA VAL A 96 -6.76 1.23 2.93
C VAL A 96 -5.38 1.20 2.28
N PRO A 97 -4.35 0.69 2.99
CA PRO A 97 -3.04 0.54 2.39
C PRO A 97 -3.12 -0.51 1.26
N SER A 98 -2.35 -0.27 0.21
CA SER A 98 -2.27 -1.18 -0.93
C SER A 98 -0.83 -1.26 -1.43
N PHE A 99 -0.48 -2.34 -2.12
CA PHE A 99 0.83 -2.47 -2.72
C PHE A 99 0.83 -3.41 -3.92
N ILE A 100 1.85 -3.24 -4.77
CA ILE A 100 2.19 -4.17 -5.84
C ILE A 100 3.61 -4.67 -5.58
N SER A 101 3.83 -5.96 -5.72
CA SER A 101 5.15 -6.59 -5.65
C SER A 101 5.24 -7.71 -6.67
N GLY A 102 6.19 -7.65 -7.60
CA GLY A 102 6.29 -8.65 -8.67
C GLY A 102 5.03 -8.65 -9.53
N ASP A 103 4.38 -9.82 -9.62
CA ASP A 103 3.15 -10.02 -10.38
C ASP A 103 1.88 -9.87 -9.53
N SER A 104 1.99 -9.50 -8.26
CA SER A 104 0.91 -9.56 -7.29
C SER A 104 0.57 -8.18 -6.74
N PHE A 105 -0.73 -7.92 -6.55
CA PHE A 105 -1.23 -6.76 -5.84
C PHE A 105 -2.03 -7.17 -4.61
N ALA A 106 -2.04 -6.31 -3.60
CA ALA A 106 -2.94 -6.41 -2.46
C ALA A 106 -3.52 -5.05 -2.08
N PHE A 107 -4.79 -5.05 -1.70
CA PHE A 107 -5.50 -3.94 -1.07
C PHE A 107 -6.03 -4.44 0.27
N LEU A 108 -5.84 -3.66 1.32
CA LEU A 108 -6.24 -4.04 2.67
C LEU A 108 -7.29 -3.06 3.18
N ASP A 109 -8.24 -3.56 3.95
CA ASP A 109 -9.31 -2.79 4.56
C ASP A 109 -9.72 -3.49 5.86
N PRO A 110 -8.98 -3.32 6.96
CA PRO A 110 -9.17 -4.10 8.17
C PRO A 110 -10.56 -3.92 8.82
N GLN A 111 -11.29 -2.87 8.44
CA GLN A 111 -12.64 -2.56 8.93
C GLN A 111 -13.75 -2.99 7.97
N GLU A 112 -13.40 -3.54 6.80
CA GLU A 112 -14.34 -4.04 5.79
C GLU A 112 -15.32 -2.96 5.28
N LYS A 113 -14.94 -1.70 5.43
CA LYS A 113 -15.78 -0.52 5.14
C LYS A 113 -15.78 -0.14 3.65
N TYR A 114 -14.70 -0.43 2.94
CA TYR A 114 -14.44 0.03 1.58
C TYR A 114 -14.30 -1.10 0.56
N LEU A 115 -13.93 -2.32 0.99
CA LEU A 115 -13.74 -3.50 0.13
C LEU A 115 -14.76 -4.62 0.40
N SER A 116 -15.70 -4.44 1.34
CA SER A 116 -16.64 -5.47 1.82
C SER A 116 -15.99 -6.76 2.38
N GLN A 117 -14.67 -6.75 2.54
CA GLN A 117 -13.85 -7.81 3.12
C GLN A 117 -12.51 -7.20 3.56
N ARG A 118 -11.73 -7.93 4.38
CA ARG A 118 -10.51 -7.38 4.99
C ARG A 118 -9.38 -7.06 4.02
N GLY A 119 -9.47 -7.58 2.80
CA GLY A 119 -8.54 -7.27 1.73
C GLY A 119 -8.82 -8.06 0.47
N ILE A 120 -8.28 -7.56 -0.63
CA ILE A 120 -8.31 -8.18 -1.95
C ILE A 120 -6.87 -8.45 -2.35
N ARG A 121 -6.59 -9.65 -2.84
CA ARG A 121 -5.35 -9.97 -3.56
C ARG A 121 -5.65 -10.38 -5.00
N GLY A 122 -4.69 -10.16 -5.89
CA GLY A 122 -4.78 -10.65 -7.26
C GLY A 122 -3.46 -10.46 -7.99
N HIS A 123 -3.46 -10.82 -9.27
CA HIS A 123 -2.32 -10.62 -10.14
C HIS A 123 -2.48 -9.37 -11.00
N ILE A 124 -1.39 -8.67 -11.25
CA ILE A 124 -1.38 -7.55 -12.18
C ILE A 124 -1.76 -8.03 -13.59
N PRO A 125 -2.45 -7.21 -14.40
CA PRO A 125 -2.72 -7.57 -15.79
C PRO A 125 -1.42 -7.50 -16.59
N ASN A 126 -0.83 -8.62 -17.03
CA ASN A 126 0.48 -8.67 -17.74
C ASN A 126 0.44 -8.25 -19.22
N ASN A 127 -0.45 -7.33 -19.61
CA ASN A 127 -0.62 -6.84 -20.99
C ASN A 127 -1.09 -5.37 -21.01
N GLY A 128 -0.74 -4.62 -19.98
CA GLY A 128 -1.27 -3.30 -19.68
C GLY A 128 -2.63 -3.35 -18.97
N ILE A 129 -3.05 -2.22 -18.40
CA ILE A 129 -4.30 -2.13 -17.63
C ILE A 129 -5.55 -1.93 -18.49
N GLY A 130 -5.42 -1.70 -19.79
CA GLY A 130 -6.55 -1.29 -20.66
C GLY A 130 -7.71 -2.29 -20.71
N GLY A 131 -7.42 -3.59 -20.62
CA GLY A 131 -8.42 -4.66 -20.58
C GLY A 131 -8.85 -5.08 -19.17
N PHE A 132 -8.26 -4.51 -18.12
CA PHE A 132 -8.59 -4.86 -16.75
C PHE A 132 -9.91 -4.20 -16.34
N SER A 133 -10.91 -5.00 -15.94
CA SER A 133 -12.26 -4.51 -15.64
C SER A 133 -12.31 -3.49 -14.51
N LYS A 134 -11.28 -3.50 -13.64
CA LYS A 134 -11.11 -2.57 -12.51
C LYS A 134 -9.89 -1.66 -12.70
N LYS A 135 -9.63 -1.23 -13.94
CA LYS A 135 -8.42 -0.47 -14.31
C LYS A 135 -8.18 0.75 -13.44
N ASP A 136 -9.21 1.52 -13.07
CA ASP A 136 -9.03 2.75 -12.29
C ASP A 136 -8.45 2.45 -10.90
N GLN A 137 -8.67 1.25 -10.40
CA GLN A 137 -8.09 0.79 -9.13
C GLN A 137 -6.57 0.65 -9.19
N LEU A 138 -6.01 0.38 -10.38
CA LEU A 138 -4.58 0.14 -10.62
C LEU A 138 -3.87 1.32 -11.29
N ILE A 139 -4.58 2.22 -11.98
CA ILE A 139 -4.04 3.47 -12.55
C ILE A 139 -3.10 4.22 -11.60
N PRO A 140 -3.35 4.33 -10.28
CA PRO A 140 -2.47 5.09 -9.41
C PRO A 140 -1.02 4.59 -9.35
N PHE A 141 -0.77 3.32 -9.66
CA PHE A 141 0.57 2.74 -9.69
C PHE A 141 1.26 2.93 -11.05
N GLU A 142 0.50 3.20 -12.13
CA GLU A 142 1.03 3.32 -13.48
C GLU A 142 2.02 4.50 -13.60
N GLY A 143 3.14 4.24 -14.27
CA GLY A 143 4.23 5.18 -14.50
C GLY A 143 5.20 5.37 -13.32
N ILE A 144 4.91 4.80 -12.15
CA ILE A 144 5.76 4.95 -10.96
C ILE A 144 6.86 3.88 -10.97
N GLU A 145 8.12 4.31 -10.93
CA GLU A 145 9.30 3.41 -10.91
C GLU A 145 9.31 2.39 -12.06
N GLY A 146 8.79 2.79 -13.23
CA GLY A 146 8.74 1.93 -14.42
C GLY A 146 7.56 0.95 -14.47
N MET A 147 6.62 1.01 -13.51
CA MET A 147 5.39 0.22 -13.58
C MET A 147 4.55 0.59 -14.80
N ASP A 148 4.40 -0.33 -15.75
CA ASP A 148 3.56 -0.15 -16.93
C ASP A 148 2.52 -1.26 -17.11
N PHE A 149 2.48 -2.21 -16.16
CA PHE A 149 1.62 -3.39 -16.19
C PHE A 149 1.80 -4.25 -17.45
N ARG A 150 2.93 -4.19 -18.16
CA ARG A 150 3.18 -5.08 -19.32
C ARG A 150 4.05 -6.28 -18.98
N SER A 151 4.73 -6.21 -17.84
CA SER A 151 5.56 -7.28 -17.30
C SER A 151 5.48 -7.28 -15.78
N THR A 152 6.08 -8.31 -15.19
CA THR A 152 6.40 -8.36 -13.76
C THR A 152 7.05 -7.05 -13.31
N PHE A 153 6.59 -6.53 -12.18
CA PHE A 153 7.20 -5.35 -11.58
C PHE A 153 8.45 -5.73 -10.79
N GLU A 154 9.59 -5.12 -11.13
CA GLU A 154 10.87 -5.39 -10.48
C GLU A 154 11.05 -4.58 -9.19
N GLY A 155 10.17 -4.85 -8.22
CA GLY A 155 10.23 -4.28 -6.89
C GLY A 155 8.93 -4.41 -6.13
N THR A 156 8.81 -3.60 -5.08
CA THR A 156 7.61 -3.43 -4.26
C THR A 156 7.25 -1.95 -4.20
N LEU A 157 6.00 -1.62 -4.52
CA LEU A 157 5.46 -0.27 -4.46
C LEU A 157 4.24 -0.25 -3.54
N PHE A 158 4.40 0.32 -2.35
CA PHE A 158 3.29 0.63 -1.45
C PHE A 158 2.64 1.93 -1.85
N ARG A 159 1.32 1.99 -1.67
CA ARG A 159 0.49 3.16 -1.86
C ARG A 159 -0.39 3.37 -0.63
N LEU A 160 -0.19 4.50 0.01
CA LEU A 160 -0.91 4.94 1.22
C LEU A 160 -1.73 6.20 0.89
N PRO A 161 -2.99 6.07 0.40
CA PRO A 161 -3.82 7.24 0.16
C PRO A 161 -4.08 8.01 1.45
N LEU A 162 -3.99 9.34 1.41
CA LEU A 162 -4.17 10.16 2.59
C LEU A 162 -5.65 10.18 3.00
N ARG A 163 -5.90 9.81 4.27
CA ARG A 163 -7.21 9.93 4.91
C ARG A 163 -7.70 11.38 4.85
N LYS A 164 -8.96 11.56 4.45
CA LYS A 164 -9.61 12.88 4.30
C LYS A 164 -10.48 13.27 5.49
N GLU A 165 -11.03 12.27 6.19
CA GLU A 165 -11.91 12.43 7.34
C GLU A 165 -11.52 11.43 8.42
N PRO A 166 -11.74 11.72 9.72
CA PRO A 166 -11.46 10.78 10.80
C PRO A 166 -12.12 9.41 10.58
N SER A 167 -11.50 8.37 11.12
CA SER A 167 -11.96 6.99 11.03
C SER A 167 -11.82 6.31 12.37
N ASP A 168 -12.47 5.15 12.54
CA ASP A 168 -12.31 4.33 13.73
C ASP A 168 -10.87 3.81 13.93
N ILE A 169 -10.00 3.90 12.90
CA ILE A 169 -8.57 3.57 12.98
C ILE A 169 -7.74 4.73 13.52
N SER A 170 -8.02 5.96 13.06
CA SER A 170 -7.30 7.16 13.45
C SER A 170 -8.03 8.44 13.06
N ASP A 171 -7.93 9.45 13.93
CA ASP A 171 -8.38 10.82 13.68
C ASP A 171 -7.35 11.69 12.94
N SER A 172 -6.17 11.12 12.65
CA SER A 172 -5.09 11.88 12.04
C SER A 172 -5.35 12.13 10.56
N ILE A 173 -5.35 13.42 10.18
CA ILE A 173 -5.48 13.87 8.79
C ILE A 173 -4.17 14.53 8.35
N PHE A 174 -3.72 14.14 7.16
CA PHE A 174 -2.49 14.65 6.55
C PHE A 174 -2.78 15.25 5.18
N THR A 175 -2.06 16.33 4.86
CA THR A 175 -2.01 16.89 3.51
C THR A 175 -0.65 16.57 2.90
N THR A 176 -0.57 16.54 1.57
CA THR A 176 0.71 16.37 0.86
C THR A 176 1.75 17.42 1.27
N LYS A 177 1.31 18.66 1.57
CA LYS A 177 2.19 19.72 2.11
C LYS A 177 2.76 19.36 3.48
N LYS A 178 1.93 18.83 4.39
CA LYS A 178 2.36 18.39 5.73
C LYS A 178 3.33 17.22 5.62
N VAL A 179 3.03 16.23 4.77
CA VAL A 179 3.93 15.09 4.54
C VAL A 179 5.26 15.54 3.95
N ARG A 180 5.26 16.42 2.94
CA ARG A 180 6.48 16.97 2.35
C ARG A 180 7.36 17.66 3.39
N LYS A 181 6.76 18.50 4.25
CA LYS A 181 7.50 19.15 5.33
C LYS A 181 8.11 18.13 6.29
N LEU A 182 7.36 17.10 6.65
CA LEU A 182 7.87 16.06 7.54
C LEU A 182 9.01 15.24 6.91
N LEU A 183 9.04 15.08 5.58
CA LEU A 183 10.14 14.44 4.88
C LEU A 183 11.39 15.33 4.74
N THR A 184 11.24 16.66 4.72
CA THR A 184 12.39 17.58 4.71
C THR A 184 13.04 17.75 6.07
N ASP A 185 12.32 17.40 7.13
CA ASP A 185 12.78 17.52 8.52
C ASP A 185 13.51 16.24 9.00
N ILE A 186 13.61 15.20 8.15
CA ILE A 186 14.33 13.92 8.38
C ILE A 186 15.72 13.99 7.75
#